data_AF-A0A285UPT8-F1
#
_entry.id   AF-A0A285UPT8-F1
#
_cell.length_a   1.000
_cell.length_b   1.000
_cell.length_c   1.000
_cell.angle_alpha   90.00
_cell.angle_beta   90.00
_cell.angle_gamma   90.00
#
_symmetry.space_group_name_H-M   'P 1'
#
loop_
_entity.id
_entity.type
_entity.pdbx_description
1 polymer ?
#
loop_
_entity_poly.entity_id
_entity_poly.type
_entity_poly.pdbx_seq_one_letter_code
_entity_poly.pdbx_strand_id
1 'polypeptide(L)'
;MKKLILFVLTALILTACVNTEDAFEAKVSDFEDSGFTNTKGQIIAIVEDAGILVSGTLHSPEKKSSLDKVLEKENAGNDKHFSKVYSEGKIETTGTKYYVTLDETTTLEFEKVAQRKIKDSEGVEYVTQEYPK
;
A
#
# COMPACT_ATOMS: atom_id res chain seq x y z
N MET A 1 -60.54 22.71 -23.79
CA MET A 1 -59.92 23.16 -22.52
C MET A 1 -59.91 22.00 -21.54
N LYS A 2 -58.83 21.82 -20.75
CA LYS A 2 -58.54 20.71 -19.81
C LYS A 2 -57.92 19.48 -20.52
N LYS A 3 -56.76 18.92 -20.17
CA LYS A 3 -55.74 19.15 -19.14
C LYS A 3 -54.41 18.69 -19.76
N LEU A 4 -53.38 19.51 -19.71
CA LEU A 4 -52.03 19.20 -20.20
C LEU A 4 -51.09 19.30 -19.01
N ILE A 5 -51.06 18.27 -18.16
CA ILE A 5 -50.11 18.18 -17.04
C ILE A 5 -49.80 16.70 -16.84
N LEU A 6 -48.55 16.34 -17.12
CA LEU A 6 -47.63 15.57 -16.25
C LEU A 6 -46.71 14.69 -17.11
N PHE A 7 -45.75 15.33 -17.77
CA PHE A 7 -44.64 14.66 -18.45
C PHE A 7 -43.31 15.23 -17.92
N VAL A 8 -43.14 15.26 -16.59
CA VAL A 8 -41.86 15.62 -15.96
C VAL A 8 -41.72 14.81 -14.67
N LEU A 9 -41.41 13.52 -14.78
CA LEU A 9 -40.98 12.74 -13.62
C LEU A 9 -40.09 11.55 -13.98
N THR A 10 -39.26 11.69 -15.02
CA THR A 10 -38.31 10.65 -15.45
C THR A 10 -36.89 11.18 -15.67
N ALA A 11 -36.55 12.34 -15.08
CA ALA A 11 -35.19 12.87 -15.15
C ALA A 11 -34.75 13.29 -13.75
N LEU A 12 -34.24 12.33 -12.96
CA LEU A 12 -33.23 12.53 -11.92
C LEU A 12 -33.01 11.21 -11.14
N ILE A 13 -32.78 10.12 -11.86
CA ILE A 13 -31.86 9.10 -11.35
C ILE A 13 -30.51 9.46 -11.97
N LEU A 14 -29.90 10.56 -11.51
CA LEU A 14 -28.45 10.63 -11.58
C LEU A 14 -27.97 9.58 -10.60
N THR A 15 -27.74 8.37 -11.12
CA THR A 15 -26.76 7.47 -10.54
C THR A 15 -25.46 8.26 -10.48
N ALA A 16 -25.20 8.90 -9.34
CA ALA A 16 -23.85 9.18 -8.92
C ALA A 16 -23.20 7.82 -8.64
N CYS A 17 -22.91 7.08 -9.71
CA CYS A 17 -21.78 6.18 -9.73
C CYS A 17 -20.57 7.12 -9.67
N VAL A 18 -20.29 7.63 -8.46
CA VAL A 18 -18.95 8.09 -8.16
C VAL A 18 -18.11 6.83 -8.38
N ASN A 19 -17.31 6.82 -9.43
CA ASN A 19 -16.37 5.73 -9.68
C ASN A 19 -15.47 5.67 -8.44
N THR A 20 -15.81 4.82 -7.49
CA THR A 20 -15.02 4.59 -6.27
C THR A 20 -13.67 3.96 -6.61
N GLU A 21 -13.46 3.53 -7.86
CA GLU A 21 -12.20 3.02 -8.37
C GLU A 21 -11.07 4.08 -8.34
N ASP A 22 -11.39 5.38 -8.45
CA ASP A 22 -10.36 6.44 -8.41
C ASP A 22 -9.96 6.88 -6.99
N ALA A 23 -10.71 6.48 -5.95
CA ALA A 23 -10.46 6.98 -4.59
C ALA A 23 -9.17 6.40 -3.96
N PHE A 24 -8.72 5.24 -4.43
CA PHE A 24 -7.56 4.52 -3.88
C PHE A 24 -6.58 4.06 -4.95
N GLU A 25 -6.41 4.85 -6.02
CA GLU A 25 -5.35 4.59 -6.99
C GLU A 25 -3.98 4.56 -6.29
N ALA A 26 -3.22 3.49 -6.55
CA ALA A 26 -1.88 3.26 -6.06
C ALA A 26 -0.87 4.10 -6.86
N LYS A 27 -0.01 4.84 -6.15
CA LYS A 27 1.04 5.68 -6.75
C LYS A 27 2.39 5.33 -6.14
N VAL A 28 3.44 5.28 -6.97
CA VAL A 28 4.82 5.06 -6.48
C VAL A 28 5.19 6.07 -5.40
N SER A 29 4.78 7.33 -5.57
CA SER A 29 5.00 8.41 -4.61
C SER A 29 4.36 8.18 -3.23
N ASP A 30 3.44 7.21 -3.08
CA ASP A 30 2.89 6.86 -1.78
C ASP A 30 3.97 6.28 -0.83
N PHE A 31 5.07 5.77 -1.37
CA PHE A 31 6.20 5.18 -0.62
C PHE A 31 7.32 6.18 -0.31
N GLU A 32 7.23 7.42 -0.80
CA GLU A 32 8.17 8.50 -0.51
C GLU A 32 8.01 8.99 0.94
N ASP A 33 8.83 9.96 1.34
CA ASP A 33 8.87 10.54 2.68
C ASP A 33 9.06 9.49 3.80
N SER A 34 8.00 9.13 4.53
CA SER A 34 8.05 8.16 5.64
C SER A 34 7.86 6.71 5.21
N GLY A 35 7.44 6.46 3.96
CA GLY A 35 6.94 5.17 3.52
C GLY A 35 5.83 4.62 4.42
N PHE A 36 5.76 3.29 4.54
CA PHE A 36 4.72 2.56 5.25
C PHE A 36 5.28 1.73 6.40
N THR A 37 4.65 1.83 7.58
CA THR A 37 5.01 1.08 8.79
C THR A 37 3.85 0.20 9.24
N ASN A 38 4.10 -1.08 9.55
CA ASN A 38 3.10 -1.95 10.18
C ASN A 38 3.12 -1.87 11.70
N THR A 39 2.16 -2.52 12.36
CA THR A 39 2.05 -2.56 13.82
C THR A 39 3.22 -3.26 14.54
N LYS A 40 4.08 -3.97 13.81
CA LYS A 40 5.32 -4.58 14.33
C LYS A 40 6.52 -3.63 14.24
N GLY A 41 6.33 -2.39 13.76
CA GLY A 41 7.41 -1.44 13.55
C GLY A 41 8.31 -1.79 12.35
N GLN A 42 7.83 -2.63 11.43
CA GLN A 42 8.54 -2.91 10.18
C GLN A 42 8.14 -1.88 9.13
N ILE A 43 9.14 -1.38 8.40
CA ILE A 43 9.06 -0.24 7.50
C ILE A 43 9.46 -0.69 6.09
N ILE A 44 8.71 -0.18 5.11
CA ILE A 44 9.10 -0.18 3.71
C ILE A 44 8.96 1.24 3.14
N ALA A 45 10.03 1.76 2.55
CA ALA A 45 10.06 3.15 2.06
C ALA A 45 11.00 3.28 0.86
N ILE A 46 10.74 4.27 0.00
CA ILE A 46 11.71 4.74 -0.99
C ILE A 46 12.73 5.62 -0.26
N VAL A 47 14.01 5.38 -0.52
CA VAL A 47 15.10 6.28 -0.14
C VAL A 47 15.59 6.94 -1.44
N GLU A 48 15.42 8.26 -1.52
CA GLU A 48 15.79 9.06 -2.69
C GLU A 48 17.23 8.75 -3.12
N ASP A 49 17.43 8.51 -4.42
CA ASP A 49 18.70 8.14 -5.05
C ASP A 49 19.40 6.87 -4.54
N ALA A 50 18.78 6.10 -3.64
CA ALA A 50 19.40 4.91 -3.04
C ALA A 50 18.62 3.60 -3.25
N GLY A 51 17.31 3.64 -3.48
CA GLY A 51 16.46 2.46 -3.76
C GLY A 51 15.38 2.24 -2.71
N ILE A 52 15.11 0.98 -2.36
CA ILE A 52 14.03 0.61 -1.43
C ILE A 52 14.59 0.16 -0.08
N LEU A 53 14.22 0.85 0.99
CA LEU A 53 14.53 0.45 2.36
C LEU A 53 13.52 -0.59 2.85
N VAL A 54 14.03 -1.68 3.42
CA VAL A 54 13.28 -2.55 4.34
C VAL A 54 13.99 -2.52 5.69
N SER A 55 13.23 -2.21 6.74
CA SER A 55 13.76 -2.07 8.10
C SER A 55 12.78 -2.63 9.12
N GLY A 56 13.27 -3.17 10.22
CA GLY A 56 12.42 -3.67 11.30
C GLY A 56 13.07 -4.79 12.08
N THR A 57 12.29 -5.43 12.95
CA THR A 57 12.74 -6.57 13.73
C THR A 57 11.92 -7.79 13.34
N LEU A 58 12.58 -8.94 13.20
CA LEU A 58 11.89 -10.21 13.07
C LEU A 58 11.48 -10.65 14.47
N HIS A 59 10.19 -10.58 14.74
CA HIS A 59 9.61 -11.23 15.91
C HIS A 59 9.11 -12.62 15.52
N SER A 60 8.79 -13.48 16.49
CA SER A 60 8.03 -14.71 16.24
C SER A 60 6.53 -14.47 16.52
N PRO A 61 5.74 -13.94 15.56
CA PRO A 61 4.30 -13.78 15.74
C PRO A 61 3.50 -14.97 15.21
N GLU A 62 2.23 -15.06 15.65
CA GLU A 62 1.23 -15.98 15.09
C GLU A 62 0.82 -15.64 13.64
N LYS A 63 0.95 -14.36 13.22
CA LYS A 63 0.65 -13.90 11.87
C LYS A 63 1.89 -13.26 11.23
N LYS A 64 2.45 -13.89 10.20
CA LYS A 64 3.59 -13.36 9.44
C LYS A 64 3.13 -12.25 8.49
N SER A 65 3.95 -11.20 8.35
CA SER A 65 3.82 -10.17 7.32
C SER A 65 4.63 -10.56 6.09
N SER A 66 4.42 -9.88 4.96
CA SER A 66 5.30 -10.02 3.80
C SER A 66 6.73 -9.57 4.10
N LEU A 67 6.93 -8.60 5.01
CA LEU A 67 8.27 -8.19 5.44
C LEU A 67 8.95 -9.23 6.33
N ASP A 68 8.21 -10.00 7.15
CA ASP A 68 8.80 -11.13 7.90
C ASP A 68 9.47 -12.13 6.95
N LYS A 69 8.85 -12.40 5.79
CA LYS A 69 9.43 -13.30 4.77
C LYS A 69 10.73 -12.75 4.19
N VAL A 70 10.84 -11.43 4.01
CA VAL A 70 12.07 -10.77 3.57
C VAL A 70 13.16 -10.92 4.63
N LEU A 71 12.84 -10.59 5.89
CA LEU A 71 13.79 -10.70 7.00
C LEU A 71 14.27 -12.14 7.21
N GLU A 72 13.37 -13.13 7.11
CA GLU A 72 13.71 -14.56 7.16
C GLU A 72 14.65 -14.96 6.03
N LYS A 73 14.37 -14.53 4.79
CA LYS A 73 15.22 -14.80 3.62
C LYS A 73 16.62 -14.22 3.76
N GLU A 74 16.74 -13.04 4.38
CA GLU A 74 18.00 -12.37 4.66
C GLU A 74 18.72 -12.94 5.91
N ASN A 75 18.18 -13.99 6.53
CA ASN A 75 18.67 -14.58 7.77
C ASN A 75 18.80 -13.56 8.91
N ALA A 76 17.87 -12.61 8.99
CA ALA A 76 17.79 -11.68 10.11
C ALA A 76 17.62 -12.49 11.41
N GLY A 77 18.44 -12.18 12.41
CA GLY A 77 18.32 -12.83 13.70
C GLY A 77 17.02 -12.44 14.41
N ASN A 78 16.38 -13.41 15.08
CA ASN A 78 15.22 -13.13 15.93
C ASN A 78 15.54 -12.02 16.95
N ASP A 79 14.60 -11.09 17.10
CA ASP A 79 14.69 -9.94 18.00
C ASP A 79 15.91 -9.02 17.74
N LYS A 80 16.57 -9.16 16.59
CA LYS A 80 17.60 -8.22 16.12
C LYS A 80 17.02 -7.27 15.10
N HIS A 81 17.43 -6.02 15.22
CA HIS A 81 17.11 -5.01 14.22
C HIS A 81 17.80 -5.35 12.89
N PHE A 82 17.01 -5.39 11.83
CA PHE A 82 17.41 -5.52 10.44
C PHE A 82 17.14 -4.21 9.72
N SER A 83 18.08 -3.79 8.88
CA SER A 83 17.92 -2.63 8.01
C SER A 83 18.76 -2.85 6.75
N LYS A 84 18.12 -2.79 5.59
CA LYS A 84 18.78 -2.98 4.30
C LYS A 84 18.13 -2.09 3.24
N VAL A 85 18.98 -1.44 2.44
CA VAL A 85 18.55 -0.75 1.22
C VAL A 85 18.83 -1.66 0.04
N TYR A 86 17.82 -1.87 -0.79
CA TYR A 86 17.90 -2.61 -2.03
C TYR A 86 18.06 -1.61 -3.19
N SER A 87 19.29 -1.48 -3.70
CA SER A 87 19.63 -0.44 -4.69
C SER A 87 18.92 -0.60 -6.02
N GLU A 88 18.69 -1.84 -6.44
CA GLU A 88 17.96 -2.17 -7.67
C GLU A 88 16.44 -2.30 -7.43
N GLY A 89 15.97 -1.91 -6.25
CA GLY A 89 14.57 -2.02 -5.87
C GLY A 89 13.68 -1.10 -6.72
N LYS A 90 12.52 -1.60 -7.15
CA LYS A 90 11.54 -0.86 -7.94
C LYS A 90 10.11 -1.07 -7.46
N ILE A 91 9.26 -0.08 -7.69
CA ILE A 91 7.82 -0.16 -7.41
C ILE A 91 7.06 0.07 -8.71
N GLU A 92 6.17 -0.87 -9.03
CA GLU A 92 5.21 -0.76 -10.14
C GLU A 92 3.79 -0.74 -9.55
N THR A 93 2.88 -0.01 -10.19
CA THR A 93 1.48 0.12 -9.73
C THR A 93 0.49 -0.29 -10.80
N THR A 94 -0.63 -0.88 -10.40
CA THR A 94 -1.75 -1.20 -11.31
C THR A 94 -3.06 -1.12 -10.54
N GLY A 95 -3.88 -0.12 -10.86
CA GLY A 95 -5.11 0.17 -10.12
C GLY A 95 -4.82 0.47 -8.65
N THR A 96 -5.34 -0.36 -7.74
CA THR A 96 -5.09 -0.25 -6.28
C THR A 96 -3.86 -1.04 -5.82
N LYS A 97 -3.15 -1.73 -6.71
CA LYS A 97 -2.05 -2.64 -6.33
C LYS A 97 -0.68 -2.00 -6.50
N TYR A 98 0.22 -2.38 -5.60
CA TYR A 98 1.66 -2.13 -5.67
C TYR A 98 2.41 -3.45 -5.80
N TYR A 99 3.40 -3.46 -6.67
CA TYR A 99 4.35 -4.55 -6.88
C TYR A 99 5.74 -4.02 -6.56
N VAL A 100 6.27 -4.40 -5.40
CA VAL A 100 7.55 -3.92 -4.89
C VAL A 100 8.61 -5.01 -5.08
N THR A 101 9.42 -4.86 -6.11
CA THR A 101 10.55 -5.77 -6.37
C THR A 101 11.78 -5.25 -5.63
N LEU A 102 12.33 -6.05 -4.72
CA LEU A 102 13.54 -5.71 -3.96
C LEU A 102 14.81 -6.21 -4.65
N ASP A 103 14.75 -7.38 -5.28
CA ASP A 103 15.83 -8.00 -6.04
C ASP A 103 15.24 -8.94 -7.10
N GLU A 104 16.08 -9.59 -7.91
CA GLU A 104 15.67 -10.50 -8.99
C GLU A 104 14.72 -11.64 -8.55
N THR A 105 14.69 -11.94 -7.25
CA THR A 105 13.99 -13.08 -6.66
C THR A 105 13.00 -12.69 -5.56
N THR A 106 12.81 -11.40 -5.28
CA THR A 106 11.94 -10.92 -4.21
C THR A 106 11.00 -9.85 -4.74
N THR A 107 9.71 -10.18 -4.84
CA THR A 107 8.64 -9.22 -5.11
C THR A 107 7.58 -9.33 -4.03
N LEU A 108 7.17 -8.18 -3.50
CA LEU A 108 6.10 -8.04 -2.51
C LEU A 108 4.88 -7.41 -3.17
N GLU A 109 3.70 -7.92 -2.82
CA GLU A 109 2.44 -7.34 -3.28
C GLU A 109 1.73 -6.63 -2.13
N PHE A 110 1.23 -5.42 -2.42
CA PHE A 110 0.39 -4.65 -1.52
C PHE A 110 -0.84 -4.11 -2.24
N GLU A 111 -1.92 -3.87 -1.50
CA GLU A 111 -3.14 -3.24 -1.96
C GLU A 111 -3.37 -1.94 -1.18
N LYS A 112 -3.62 -0.83 -1.88
CA LYS A 112 -4.08 0.43 -1.29
C LYS A 112 -5.52 0.27 -0.83
N VAL A 113 -5.72 0.36 0.48
CA VAL A 113 -7.04 0.21 1.11
C VAL A 113 -7.56 1.50 1.72
N ALA A 114 -6.69 2.51 1.84
CA ALA A 114 -7.06 3.89 2.12
C ALA A 114 -5.95 4.83 1.64
N GLN A 115 -6.18 6.16 1.67
CA GLN A 115 -5.19 7.18 1.27
C GLN A 115 -3.81 6.97 1.91
N ARG A 116 -3.75 6.43 3.13
CA ARG A 116 -2.52 6.27 3.94
C ARG A 116 -2.37 4.87 4.51
N LYS A 117 -3.03 3.91 3.89
CA LYS A 117 -3.05 2.54 4.38
C LYS A 117 -2.92 1.57 3.21
N ILE A 118 -1.97 0.66 3.35
CA ILE A 118 -1.80 -0.47 2.45
C ILE A 118 -1.91 -1.78 3.23
N LYS A 119 -2.18 -2.87 2.52
CA LYS A 119 -2.32 -4.21 3.09
C LYS A 119 -1.53 -5.20 2.23
N ASP A 120 -0.72 -6.04 2.86
CA ASP A 120 0.05 -7.06 2.15
C ASP A 120 -0.77 -8.33 1.82
N SER A 121 -0.16 -9.25 1.07
CA SER A 121 -0.78 -10.55 0.71
C SER A 121 -1.16 -11.41 1.91
N GLU A 122 -0.53 -11.21 3.07
CA GLU A 122 -0.85 -11.91 4.30
C GLU A 122 -1.98 -11.21 5.09
N GLY A 123 -2.47 -10.07 4.60
CA GLY A 123 -3.50 -9.26 5.22
C GLY A 123 -2.98 -8.46 6.43
N VAL A 124 -1.68 -8.15 6.50
CA VAL A 124 -1.13 -7.22 7.49
C VAL A 124 -1.23 -5.80 6.93
N GLU A 125 -1.71 -4.87 7.75
CA GLU A 125 -1.86 -3.47 7.37
C GLU A 125 -0.63 -2.63 7.73
N TYR A 126 -0.35 -1.64 6.89
CA TYR A 126 0.73 -0.67 7.06
C TYR A 126 0.15 0.73 6.88
N VAL A 127 0.69 1.70 7.61
CA VAL A 127 0.25 3.09 7.59
C VAL A 127 1.43 4.05 7.42
N THR A 128 1.20 5.19 6.77
CA THR A 128 2.17 6.30 6.77
C THR A 128 2.02 7.12 8.06
N GLN A 129 3.11 7.70 8.55
CA GLN A 129 3.08 8.53 9.78
C GLN A 129 2.81 10.03 9.50
N GLU A 130 2.68 10.43 8.24
CA GLU A 130 2.50 11.83 7.87
C GLU A 130 1.15 12.40 8.33
N TYR A 131 1.04 13.72 8.55
CA TYR A 131 -0.23 14.45 8.74
C TYR A 131 -0.85 14.83 7.40
N PRO A 132 -2.19 14.87 7.25
CA PRO A 132 -2.82 15.27 5.98
C PRO A 132 -2.29 16.64 5.58
N LYS A 133 -1.64 16.74 4.43
CA LYS A 133 -1.23 18.02 3.85
C LYS A 133 -2.47 18.75 3.36
#